data_AF-A0A2Z7CPJ9-F1
#
_entry.id   AF-A0A2Z7CPJ9-F1
#
_cell.length_a   1.000
_cell.length_b   1.000
_cell.length_c   1.000
_cell.angle_alpha   90.00
_cell.angle_beta   90.00
_cell.angle_gamma   90.00
#
_symmetry.space_group_name_H-M   'P 1'
#
loop_
_entity.id
_entity.type
_entity.pdbx_description
1 polymer ?
#
loop_
_entity_poly.entity_id
_entity_poly.type
_entity_poly.pdbx_seq_one_letter_code
_entity_poly.pdbx_strand_id
1 'polypeptide(L)' 'MLRDSDDEGKDVRQFKANVRKQLTNKGYCIWGILGDQWSSIEGLPSAEITFKLPNRLYNLA' A
#
# COMPACT_ATOMS: atom_id res chain seq x y z
N MET A 1 3.12 -8.06 1.58
CA MET A 1 3.65 -7.33 2.76
C MET A 1 3.03 -7.97 3.97
N LEU A 2 3.83 -8.63 4.80
CA LEU A 2 3.37 -9.22 6.04
C LEU A 2 3.38 -8.12 7.11
N ARG A 3 2.30 -8.05 7.90
CA ARG A 3 2.24 -7.19 9.08
C ARG A 3 2.89 -7.94 10.23
N ASP A 4 3.64 -7.21 11.06
CA ASP A 4 4.07 -7.74 12.34
C ASP A 4 2.99 -7.45 13.40
N SER A 5 3.10 -8.11 14.55
CA SER A 5 2.36 -7.80 15.79
C SER A 5 2.42 -6.30 16.14
N ASP A 6 3.54 -5.63 15.86
CA ASP A 6 3.71 -4.18 16.08
C ASP A 6 2.91 -3.29 15.10
N ASP A 7 2.32 -3.86 14.05
CA ASP A 7 1.46 -3.16 13.09
C ASP A 7 -0.03 -3.39 13.35
N GLU A 8 -0.36 -4.10 14.43
CA GLU A 8 -1.73 -4.33 14.87
C GLU A 8 -2.37 -3.00 15.30
N GLY A 9 -3.49 -2.63 14.67
CA GLY A 9 -4.16 -1.34 14.90
C GLY A 9 -3.67 -0.16 14.04
N LYS A 10 -2.61 -0.31 13.23
CA LYS A 10 -2.22 0.73 12.26
C LYS A 10 -3.20 0.76 11.09
N ASP A 11 -3.60 1.97 10.71
CA ASP A 11 -4.39 2.20 9.51
C ASP A 11 -3.68 1.62 8.27
N VAL A 12 -4.42 0.88 7.45
CA VAL A 12 -3.88 0.09 6.33
C VAL A 12 -3.14 0.98 5.34
N ARG A 13 -3.67 2.19 5.12
CA ARG A 13 -3.10 3.17 4.21
C ARG A 13 -1.80 3.73 4.78
N GLN A 14 -1.76 4.10 6.06
CA GLN A 14 -0.53 4.57 6.71
C GLN A 14 0.57 3.51 6.72
N PHE A 15 0.23 2.27 7.05
CA PHE A 15 1.19 1.17 7.05
C PHE A 15 1.83 0.99 5.65
N LYS A 16 0.99 0.87 4.61
CA LYS A 16 1.48 0.67 3.23
C LYS A 16 2.27 1.87 2.71
N ALA A 17 1.84 3.10 3.02
CA ALA A 17 2.57 4.31 2.68
C ALA A 17 3.97 4.34 3.33
N ASN A 18 4.07 3.98 4.62
CA ASN A 18 5.35 3.95 5.32
C ASN A 18 6.30 2.90 4.73
N VAL A 19 5.79 1.70 4.40
CA VAL A 19 6.61 0.67 3.73
C VAL A 19 7.10 1.16 2.36
N ARG A 20 6.25 1.82 1.56
CA ARG A 20 6.66 2.42 0.29
C ARG A 20 7.75 3.47 0.48
N LYS A 21 7.63 4.32 1.51
CA LYS A 21 8.65 5.30 1.87
C LYS A 21 9.97 4.65 2.24
N GLN A 22 9.95 3.54 3.00
CA GLN A 22 11.16 2.80 3.33
C GLN A 22 11.84 2.21 2.09
N LEU A 23 11.07 1.71 1.12
CA LEU A 23 11.61 1.21 -0.15
C LEU A 23 12.26 2.33 -0.96
N THR A 24 11.60 3.48 -1.08
CA THR A 24 12.18 4.66 -1.76
C THR A 24 13.44 5.17 -1.06
N ASN A 25 13.45 5.20 0.28
CA ASN A 25 14.64 5.60 1.05
C ASN A 25 15.82 4.63 0.86
N LYS A 26 15.55 3.35 0.56
CA LYS A 26 16.57 2.36 0.21
C LYS A 26 17.06 2.49 -1.24
N GLY A 27 16.57 3.47 -2.00
CA GLY A 27 16.95 3.73 -3.40
C GLY A 27 16.11 2.98 -4.43
N TYR A 28 15.03 2.29 -4.03
CA TYR A 28 14.15 1.60 -4.97
C TYR A 28 13.14 2.57 -5.60
N CYS A 29 12.98 2.48 -6.92
CA CYS A 29 11.92 3.19 -7.64
C CYS A 29 10.66 2.32 -7.74
N ILE A 30 9.53 2.83 -7.26
CA ILE A 30 8.24 2.14 -7.34
C ILE A 30 7.55 2.54 -8.64
N TRP A 31 7.62 1.66 -9.65
CA TRP A 31 7.00 1.89 -10.96
C TRP A 31 5.50 1.66 -10.97
N GLY A 32 5.01 0.74 -10.15
CA GLY A 32 3.59 0.43 -10.10
C GLY A 32 3.08 -0.09 -8.76
N ILE A 33 1.81 0.17 -8.49
CA ILE A 33 1.08 -0.38 -7.33
C ILE A 33 -0.11 -1.19 -7.84
N LEU A 34 -0.18 -2.45 -7.41
CA LEU A 34 -1.31 -3.35 -7.66
C LEU A 34 -2.07 -3.54 -6.35
N GLY A 35 -3.35 -3.21 -6.33
CA GLY A 35 -4.21 -3.36 -5.15
C GLY A 35 -5.64 -3.65 -5.53
N ASP A 36 -6.38 -4.29 -4.65
CA ASP A 36 -7.81 -4.56 -4.79
C ASP A 36 -8.68 -3.47 -4.12
N GLN A 37 -8.13 -2.75 -3.15
CA GLN A 37 -8.78 -1.65 -2.42
C GLN A 37 -8.07 -0.31 -2.59
N TRP A 38 -8.81 0.80 -2.54
CA TRP A 38 -8.22 2.15 -2.69
C TRP A 38 -7.28 2.50 -1.54
N SER A 39 -7.63 2.11 -0.31
CA SER A 39 -6.77 2.21 0.88
C SER A 39 -5.41 1.50 0.71
N SER A 40 -5.33 0.52 -0.20
CA SER A 40 -4.08 -0.18 -0.52
C SER A 40 -3.18 0.57 -1.49
N ILE A 41 -3.77 1.41 -2.31
CA ILE A 41 -3.16 2.13 -3.42
C ILE A 41 -2.76 3.55 -2.97
N GLU A 42 -3.66 4.21 -2.25
CA GLU A 42 -3.52 5.60 -1.86
C GLU A 42 -2.39 5.83 -0.83
N GLY A 43 -1.87 7.06 -0.81
CA GLY A 43 -0.79 7.49 0.08
C GLY A 43 0.56 7.66 -0.63
N LEU A 44 1.44 8.46 -0.04
CA LEU A 44 2.76 8.77 -0.60
C LEU A 44 3.85 7.84 -0.04
N PRO A 45 4.89 7.51 -0.84
CA PRO A 45 5.07 7.86 -2.25
C PRO A 45 4.09 7.10 -3.17
N SER A 46 3.61 7.78 -4.21
CA SER A 46 2.73 7.21 -5.25
C SER A 46 3.56 6.55 -6.34
N ALA A 47 2.96 5.61 -7.07
CA ALA A 47 3.55 5.04 -8.27
C ALA A 47 2.96 5.66 -9.52
N GLU A 48 3.69 5.54 -10.63
CA GLU A 48 3.31 6.09 -11.93
C GLU A 48 2.17 5.30 -12.58
N ILE A 49 2.12 3.99 -12.31
CA ILE A 49 1.06 3.11 -12.78
C ILE A 49 0.34 2.48 -11.59
N THR A 50 -0.98 2.52 -11.59
CA THR A 50 -1.79 1.91 -10.54
C THR A 50 -2.82 0.99 -11.15
N PHE A 51 -2.87 -0.25 -10.66
CA PHE A 51 -3.85 -1.23 -11.08
C PHE A 51 -4.78 -1.57 -9.93
N LYS A 52 -6.08 -1.28 -10.12
CA LYS A 52 -7.13 -1.67 -9.20
C LYS A 52 -7.81 -2.95 -9.67
N LEU A 53 -7.60 -4.02 -8.93
CA LEU A 53 -8.27 -5.29 -9.17
C LEU A 53 -9.72 -5.21 -8.67
N PRO A 54 -10.71 -5.64 -9.48
CA PRO A 54 -12.08 -5.75 -9.00
C PRO A 54 -12.18 -6.90 -7.98
N ASN A 55 -12.46 -6.56 -6.72
CA ASN A 55 -12.74 -7.52 -5.65
C ASN A 55 -14.16 -7.30 -5.13
N ARG A 56 -15.03 -8.32 -5.25
CA ARG A 56 -16.44 -8.29 -4.81
C ARG A 56 -16.66 -8.82 -3.40
N LEU A 57 -15.65 -9.41 -2.76
CA LEU A 57 -15.85 -10.19 -1.54
C LEU A 57 -15.65 -9.36 -0.25
N TYR A 58 -14.77 -8.36 -0.26
CA TYR A 58 -14.47 -7.57 0.94
C TYR A 58 -14.07 -6.12 0.60
N ASN A 59 -14.74 -5.15 1.23
CA ASN A 59 -14.33 -3.75 1.28
C ASN A 59 -13.83 -3.45 2.69
N LEU A 60 -12.53 -3.19 2.85
CA LEU A 60 -12.01 -2.47 4.01
C LEU A 60 -12.16 -1.00 3.67
N ALA A 61 -13.17 -0.36 4.28
CA ALA A 61 -13.31 1.09 4.31
C ALA A 61 -12.20 1.70 5.16
#